data_AF-A0A7U9MR56-F1
#
_entry.id   AF-A0A7U9MR56-F1
#
_cell.length_a   1.000
_cell.length_b   1.000
_cell.length_c   1.000
_cell.angle_alpha   90.00
_cell.angle_beta   90.00
_cell.angle_gamma   90.00
#
_symmetry.space_group_name_H-M   'P 1'
#
loop_
_entity.id
_entity.type
_entity.pdbx_description
1 polymer ?
#
loop_
_entity_poly.entity_id
_entity_poly.type
_entity_poly.pdbx_seq_one_letter_code
_entity_poly.pdbx_strand_id
1 'polypeptide(L)'
;MKKLFVCMVSVVMLAVLTACGNEVREDREQPARAENIAMSADMETDTGHDVQERGSDSIEAESEENAGRTLDDTAADSRSGEDGTVDTAADSGSGEDGTVDIAADSGSEDINEEAGHMDNTMKITARDTTFTAAFADNSSAEALKELLAEGPLTINMSDYASMEKVGPIGTNLPRNDEQITTGAGDIILYQGNSLVIYYDTNSWNFTRIGKINDVTQAELLEAFGDGDVTVTFSLD
;
A
#
# COMPACT_ATOMS: atom_id res chain seq x y z
N MET A 1 15.42 42.52 34.67
CA MET A 1 16.84 42.72 35.08
C MET A 1 17.22 41.52 35.95
N LYS A 2 17.74 40.42 35.37
CA LYS A 2 19.17 40.07 35.27
C LYS A 2 19.89 39.98 36.62
N LYS A 3 20.23 38.75 37.06
CA LYS A 3 21.55 38.26 37.54
C LYS A 3 21.36 36.87 38.20
N LEU A 4 21.76 35.80 37.51
CA LEU A 4 23.07 35.13 37.63
C LEU A 4 23.26 34.41 38.98
N PHE A 5 23.10 33.09 38.96
CA PHE A 5 23.84 32.18 39.84
C PHE A 5 24.56 31.16 38.96
N VAL A 6 25.82 31.47 38.65
CA VAL A 6 26.83 30.56 38.11
C VAL A 6 27.99 30.62 39.07
N CYS A 7 28.33 29.51 39.74
CA CYS A 7 29.73 29.17 40.09
C CYS A 7 29.87 27.77 40.71
N MET A 8 31.02 27.17 40.42
CA MET A 8 31.55 25.83 40.79
C MET A 8 31.01 24.68 39.93
N VAL A 9 31.55 24.42 38.74
CA VAL A 9 32.95 24.01 38.44
C VAL A 9 33.42 22.94 39.42
N SER A 10 33.12 21.68 39.11
CA SER A 10 33.95 20.55 39.54
C SER A 10 34.39 19.79 38.29
N VAL A 11 35.32 20.42 37.58
CA VAL A 11 36.20 19.71 36.66
C VAL A 11 37.28 19.08 37.54
N VAL A 12 37.16 17.78 37.80
CA VAL A 12 38.31 16.95 38.16
C VAL A 12 38.55 15.99 37.01
N MET A 13 39.29 16.51 36.05
CA MET A 13 40.06 15.75 35.08
C MET A 13 41.35 15.31 35.78
N LEU A 14 41.58 14.02 35.99
CA LEU A 14 42.92 13.44 35.81
C LEU A 14 42.89 11.92 35.65
N ALA A 15 43.52 11.49 34.56
CA ALA A 15 43.66 10.13 34.06
C ALA A 15 44.67 9.27 34.85
N VAL A 16 44.52 7.95 34.75
CA VAL A 16 45.66 7.02 34.70
C VAL A 16 45.40 5.99 33.59
N LEU A 17 46.25 6.06 32.56
CA LEU A 17 46.44 5.05 31.52
C LEU A 17 47.05 3.79 32.11
N THR A 18 46.62 2.61 31.68
CA THR A 18 47.53 1.46 31.53
C THR A 18 47.07 0.62 30.35
N ALA A 19 47.92 0.61 29.32
CA ALA A 19 47.89 -0.29 28.19
C ALA A 19 48.59 -1.61 28.56
N CYS A 20 47.96 -2.73 28.20
CA CYS A 20 48.62 -3.97 27.79
C CYS A 20 47.78 -4.42 26.57
N GLY A 21 48.23 -4.43 25.32
CA GLY A 21 49.54 -4.83 24.85
C GLY A 21 49.60 -6.36 24.77
N ASN A 22 48.93 -6.96 23.77
CA ASN A 22 49.30 -8.28 23.29
C ASN A 22 49.01 -8.39 21.78
N GLU A 23 50.02 -7.99 21.00
CA GLU A 23 50.18 -8.43 19.62
C GLU A 23 50.65 -9.89 19.64
N VAL A 24 49.98 -10.76 18.89
CA VAL A 24 50.61 -11.95 18.32
C VAL A 24 50.44 -11.87 16.81
N ARG A 25 51.58 -11.85 16.13
CA ARG A 25 51.74 -11.90 14.67
C ARG A 25 51.72 -13.35 14.17
N GLU A 26 51.14 -13.46 12.98
CA GLU A 26 51.52 -14.30 11.82
C GLU A 26 51.53 -15.83 11.93
N ASP A 27 50.65 -16.47 11.14
CA ASP A 27 51.03 -17.17 9.91
C ASP A 27 49.76 -17.35 9.03
N ARG A 28 49.68 -16.69 7.86
CA ARG A 28 50.05 -17.22 6.53
C ARG A 28 48.93 -18.09 5.91
N GLU A 29 48.17 -17.54 4.96
CA GLU A 29 48.09 -17.98 3.54
C GLU A 29 47.05 -17.17 2.74
N GLN A 30 47.46 -16.73 1.54
CA GLN A 30 46.68 -16.01 0.53
C GLN A 30 46.03 -16.99 -0.48
N PRO A 31 45.09 -16.54 -1.32
CA PRO A 31 43.99 -17.33 -1.87
C PRO A 31 44.32 -18.02 -3.19
N ALA A 32 43.59 -19.09 -3.49
CA ALA A 32 43.50 -19.63 -4.83
C ALA A 32 42.06 -20.07 -5.17
N ARG A 33 41.56 -19.44 -6.24
CA ARG A 33 40.72 -19.99 -7.31
C ARG A 33 39.30 -20.46 -7.00
N ALA A 34 38.39 -19.71 -7.62
CA ALA A 34 37.15 -20.15 -8.22
C ALA A 34 37.18 -21.60 -8.72
N GLU A 35 36.09 -22.33 -8.46
CA GLU A 35 35.43 -23.16 -9.47
C GLU A 35 33.92 -23.03 -9.33
N ASN A 36 33.31 -22.53 -10.41
CA ASN A 36 31.91 -22.76 -10.75
C ASN A 36 31.76 -24.25 -11.07
N ILE A 37 30.88 -24.95 -10.36
CA ILE A 37 30.41 -26.26 -10.80
C ILE A 37 28.91 -26.15 -11.05
N ALA A 38 28.58 -26.11 -12.33
CA ALA A 38 27.27 -26.36 -12.86
C ALA A 38 26.82 -27.78 -12.48
N MET A 39 25.62 -27.91 -11.91
CA MET A 39 24.97 -29.21 -11.75
C MET A 39 24.33 -29.56 -13.10
N SER A 40 24.95 -30.52 -13.76
CA SER A 40 24.57 -31.11 -15.05
C SER A 40 23.21 -31.81 -14.99
N ALA A 41 22.38 -31.55 -16.00
CA ALA A 41 21.41 -32.51 -16.51
C ALA A 41 22.15 -33.71 -17.13
N ASP A 42 21.48 -34.87 -17.15
CA ASP A 42 21.66 -36.08 -17.98
C ASP A 42 21.34 -37.33 -17.11
N MET A 43 20.74 -38.44 -17.54
CA MET A 43 20.08 -38.91 -18.76
C MET A 43 19.73 -40.40 -18.50
N GLU A 44 18.51 -40.83 -18.84
CA GLU A 44 18.07 -42.22 -19.19
C GLU A 44 18.09 -43.35 -18.11
N THR A 45 17.26 -44.42 -18.09
CA THR A 45 16.45 -45.18 -19.08
C THR A 45 15.25 -45.94 -18.43
N ASP A 46 14.17 -46.09 -19.21
CA ASP A 46 13.42 -47.34 -19.53
C ASP A 46 12.77 -48.23 -18.43
N THR A 47 11.45 -48.40 -18.52
CA THR A 47 10.79 -49.71 -18.77
C THR A 47 9.29 -49.52 -18.94
N GLY A 48 8.83 -49.67 -20.19
CA GLY A 48 7.41 -49.89 -20.50
C GLY A 48 6.96 -51.30 -20.13
N HIS A 49 5.68 -51.45 -19.82
CA HIS A 49 4.91 -52.68 -20.08
C HIS A 49 3.46 -52.31 -20.42
N ASP A 50 3.10 -52.69 -21.65
CA ASP A 50 1.80 -52.56 -22.30
C ASP A 50 0.79 -53.64 -21.85
N VAL A 51 -0.48 -53.21 -21.82
CA VAL A 51 -1.71 -53.85 -22.38
C VAL A 51 -2.15 -55.23 -21.84
N GLN A 52 -3.41 -55.34 -21.37
CA GLN A 52 -4.54 -55.85 -22.19
C GLN A 52 -5.86 -56.08 -21.39
N GLU A 53 -6.92 -55.40 -21.84
CA GLU A 53 -8.33 -55.84 -22.10
C GLU A 53 -9.10 -56.75 -21.14
N ARG A 54 -10.35 -56.33 -20.86
CA ARG A 54 -11.67 -57.03 -20.90
C ARG A 54 -12.66 -56.17 -20.09
N GLY A 55 -13.84 -55.73 -20.54
CA GLY A 55 -14.75 -56.23 -21.56
C GLY A 55 -16.10 -56.54 -20.90
N SER A 56 -17.15 -55.79 -21.28
CA SER A 56 -18.60 -56.05 -21.09
C SER A 56 -19.13 -55.89 -19.64
N ASP A 57 -20.33 -55.37 -19.33
CA ASP A 57 -21.60 -55.54 -20.02
C ASP A 57 -22.66 -54.48 -19.64
N SER A 58 -23.69 -54.43 -20.48
CA SER A 58 -24.84 -53.51 -20.59
C SER A 58 -25.89 -53.62 -19.46
N ILE A 59 -26.60 -52.52 -19.13
CA ILE A 59 -28.05 -52.54 -18.76
C ILE A 59 -28.74 -51.25 -19.28
N GLU A 60 -29.93 -51.46 -19.84
CA GLU A 60 -30.80 -50.57 -20.61
C GLU A 60 -31.81 -49.75 -19.78
N ALA A 61 -32.27 -48.63 -20.36
CA ALA A 61 -33.62 -48.02 -20.40
C ALA A 61 -34.39 -47.74 -19.08
N GLU A 62 -35.28 -46.74 -18.93
CA GLU A 62 -36.44 -46.36 -19.75
C GLU A 62 -36.89 -44.87 -19.54
N SER A 63 -37.71 -44.41 -20.49
CA SER A 63 -38.57 -43.21 -20.69
C SER A 63 -39.10 -42.42 -19.48
N GLU A 64 -39.47 -41.12 -19.56
CA GLU A 64 -40.61 -40.50 -20.28
C GLU A 64 -40.31 -39.02 -20.60
N GLU A 65 -40.42 -38.55 -21.85
CA GLU A 65 -41.58 -37.90 -22.49
C GLU A 65 -42.09 -36.61 -21.81
N ASN A 66 -41.85 -35.45 -22.43
CA ASN A 66 -42.90 -34.44 -22.58
C ASN A 66 -42.70 -33.63 -23.89
N ALA A 67 -43.51 -33.96 -24.89
CA ALA A 67 -43.86 -33.13 -26.04
C ALA A 67 -44.60 -31.86 -25.55
N GLY A 68 -44.68 -30.71 -26.22
CA GLY A 68 -44.59 -30.35 -27.62
C GLY A 68 -45.58 -29.19 -27.88
N ARG A 69 -45.44 -28.56 -29.04
CA ARG A 69 -46.25 -27.51 -29.71
C ARG A 69 -45.86 -26.05 -29.40
N THR A 70 -45.28 -25.25 -30.31
CA THR A 70 -45.44 -24.93 -31.75
C THR A 70 -46.56 -23.93 -32.09
N LEU A 71 -46.19 -23.00 -32.99
CA LEU A 71 -47.00 -22.18 -33.90
C LEU A 71 -47.61 -20.91 -33.26
N ASP A 72 -47.73 -19.76 -33.92
CA ASP A 72 -47.34 -19.21 -35.22
C ASP A 72 -47.94 -17.77 -35.23
N ASP A 73 -47.59 -17.00 -36.26
CA ASP A 73 -48.24 -15.78 -36.74
C ASP A 73 -47.95 -14.41 -36.08
N THR A 74 -47.91 -13.28 -36.78
CA THR A 74 -47.57 -12.85 -38.16
C THR A 74 -47.94 -11.34 -38.17
N ALA A 75 -47.05 -10.51 -38.70
CA ALA A 75 -47.22 -9.19 -39.37
C ALA A 75 -48.19 -8.09 -38.85
N ALA A 76 -47.66 -6.86 -38.82
CA ALA A 76 -48.14 -5.64 -39.53
C ALA A 76 -47.48 -4.40 -38.86
N ASP A 77 -46.56 -3.65 -39.49
CA ASP A 77 -46.69 -2.72 -40.63
C ASP A 77 -47.03 -1.26 -40.23
N SER A 78 -46.39 -0.35 -40.98
CA SER A 78 -46.59 1.11 -41.13
C SER A 78 -45.94 2.02 -40.07
N ARG A 79 -44.88 2.84 -40.31
CA ARG A 79 -44.42 3.77 -41.39
C ARG A 79 -44.83 5.24 -41.20
N SER A 80 -43.87 6.10 -41.57
CA SER A 80 -43.90 7.55 -41.91
C SER A 80 -43.87 8.55 -40.74
N GLY A 81 -43.14 9.67 -40.77
CA GLY A 81 -42.26 10.34 -41.75
C GLY A 81 -41.60 11.54 -41.01
N GLU A 82 -40.29 11.80 -41.18
CA GLU A 82 -39.71 12.86 -42.04
C GLU A 82 -40.24 14.29 -41.77
N ASP A 83 -39.36 15.23 -41.38
CA ASP A 83 -39.00 16.41 -42.22
C ASP A 83 -37.92 17.29 -41.53
N GLY A 84 -37.03 17.87 -42.35
CA GLY A 84 -36.03 18.89 -41.98
C GLY A 84 -36.68 20.23 -41.61
N THR A 85 -35.98 21.28 -41.21
CA THR A 85 -34.94 21.98 -41.98
C THR A 85 -34.03 22.83 -41.09
N VAL A 86 -32.84 23.07 -41.62
CA VAL A 86 -31.85 24.10 -41.28
C VAL A 86 -32.41 25.52 -41.29
N ASP A 87 -31.86 26.42 -40.47
CA ASP A 87 -31.44 27.75 -40.91
C ASP A 87 -30.49 28.44 -39.93
N THR A 88 -29.66 29.31 -40.51
CA THR A 88 -28.41 29.86 -39.98
C THR A 88 -28.53 31.38 -39.76
N ALA A 89 -27.69 31.91 -38.88
CA ALA A 89 -27.10 33.27 -38.88
C ALA A 89 -27.67 34.36 -37.94
N ALA A 90 -26.72 34.86 -37.12
CA ALA A 90 -26.42 36.26 -36.77
C ALA A 90 -27.51 37.19 -36.21
N ASP A 91 -27.25 37.79 -35.05
CA ASP A 91 -27.20 39.26 -34.93
C ASP A 91 -26.53 39.72 -33.62
N SER A 92 -25.76 40.80 -33.71
CA SER A 92 -25.11 41.52 -32.61
C SER A 92 -25.96 42.72 -32.21
N GLY A 93 -26.21 42.92 -30.91
CA GLY A 93 -26.90 44.09 -30.36
C GLY A 93 -26.22 44.63 -29.11
N SER A 94 -25.98 45.94 -29.12
CA SER A 94 -25.19 46.76 -28.19
C SER A 94 -26.07 47.49 -27.15
N GLY A 95 -25.49 47.84 -25.99
CA GLY A 95 -25.97 48.85 -25.01
C GLY A 95 -27.07 48.34 -24.06
N GLU A 96 -27.22 48.74 -22.80
CA GLU A 96 -26.83 49.96 -22.06
C GLU A 96 -26.70 49.60 -20.56
N ASP A 97 -25.70 50.14 -19.86
CA ASP A 97 -25.82 51.18 -18.82
C ASP A 97 -26.66 50.81 -17.57
N GLY A 98 -25.98 50.83 -16.42
CA GLY A 98 -26.53 50.45 -15.12
C GLY A 98 -25.46 50.58 -14.04
N THR A 99 -25.14 51.82 -13.70
CA THR A 99 -24.37 52.18 -12.50
C THR A 99 -25.18 51.86 -11.24
N VAL A 100 -24.59 51.11 -10.29
CA VAL A 100 -24.91 51.22 -8.86
C VAL A 100 -23.70 50.82 -8.02
N ASP A 101 -23.13 51.81 -7.34
CA ASP A 101 -22.17 51.66 -6.27
C ASP A 101 -22.80 50.98 -5.04
N ILE A 102 -22.20 49.92 -4.51
CA ILE A 102 -22.31 49.55 -3.09
C ILE A 102 -20.93 49.07 -2.61
N ALA A 103 -20.23 49.95 -1.90
CA ALA A 103 -19.17 49.56 -0.98
C ALA A 103 -19.80 49.19 0.36
N ALA A 104 -19.55 47.96 0.81
CA ALA A 104 -19.60 47.51 2.21
C ALA A 104 -18.73 46.26 2.25
N ASP A 105 -17.50 46.33 2.74
CA ASP A 105 -17.21 46.14 4.17
C ASP A 105 -17.92 44.90 4.71
N SER A 106 -17.19 43.80 4.75
CA SER A 106 -17.30 42.80 5.80
C SER A 106 -16.05 41.93 5.69
N GLY A 107 -15.12 42.15 6.62
CA GLY A 107 -14.12 41.14 6.94
C GLY A 107 -14.86 39.83 7.22
N SER A 108 -14.52 38.78 6.47
CA SER A 108 -14.87 37.44 6.92
C SER A 108 -13.87 37.10 8.01
N GLU A 109 -14.41 37.14 9.21
CA GLU A 109 -13.77 36.77 10.45
C GLU A 109 -13.25 35.34 10.35
N ASP A 110 -12.01 35.17 10.79
CA ASP A 110 -11.37 33.88 11.04
C ASP A 110 -12.28 33.05 11.96
N ILE A 111 -13.03 32.12 11.37
CA ILE A 111 -13.62 31.04 12.13
C ILE A 111 -12.50 30.06 12.47
N ASN A 112 -11.85 30.33 13.59
CA ASN A 112 -11.02 29.38 14.31
C ASN A 112 -11.94 28.25 14.80
N GLU A 113 -12.18 27.26 13.94
CA GLU A 113 -12.72 25.97 14.36
C GLU A 113 -11.60 25.19 15.05
N GLU A 114 -11.37 25.56 16.31
CA GLU A 114 -10.61 24.77 17.27
C GLU A 114 -11.50 23.62 17.78
N ALA A 115 -11.96 22.79 16.82
CA ALA A 115 -12.34 21.42 17.09
C ALA A 115 -11.04 20.63 16.94
N GLY A 116 -10.53 20.07 18.04
CA GLY A 116 -9.23 19.42 18.13
C GLY A 116 -8.88 18.67 16.84
N HIS A 117 -8.01 19.28 16.04
CA HIS A 117 -7.44 18.68 14.85
C HIS A 117 -6.62 17.51 15.37
N MET A 118 -7.21 16.31 15.38
CA MET A 118 -6.38 15.12 15.38
C MET A 118 -5.57 15.26 14.11
N ASP A 119 -4.27 15.53 14.27
CA ASP A 119 -3.35 15.55 13.15
C ASP A 119 -3.64 14.30 12.31
N ASN A 120 -3.82 14.46 10.98
CA ASN A 120 -4.19 13.36 10.07
C ASN A 120 -2.98 12.43 9.84
N THR A 121 -2.34 12.04 10.93
CA THR A 121 -1.06 11.37 11.01
C THR A 121 -1.15 10.18 11.96
N MET A 122 -0.27 9.21 11.72
CA MET A 122 -0.01 8.08 12.60
C MET A 122 1.49 7.97 12.88
N LYS A 123 1.81 7.41 14.03
CA LYS A 123 3.17 6.94 14.33
C LYS A 123 3.35 5.50 13.90
N ILE A 124 4.53 5.22 13.37
CA ILE A 124 4.97 3.88 12.97
C ILE A 124 6.30 3.62 13.65
N THR A 125 6.30 2.74 14.63
CA THR A 125 7.47 2.45 15.45
C THR A 125 7.98 1.05 15.15
N ALA A 126 9.25 0.96 14.77
CA ALA A 126 9.97 -0.28 14.60
C ALA A 126 11.28 -0.20 15.40
N ARG A 127 11.51 -1.17 16.28
CA ARG A 127 12.62 -1.13 17.25
C ARG A 127 12.62 0.19 18.04
N ASP A 128 13.67 0.98 17.92
CA ASP A 128 13.84 2.27 18.60
C ASP A 128 13.59 3.48 17.69
N THR A 129 13.10 3.25 16.46
CA THR A 129 12.83 4.28 15.47
C THR A 129 11.33 4.49 15.29
N THR A 130 10.89 5.74 15.41
CA THR A 130 9.50 6.14 15.16
C THR A 130 9.44 7.09 13.97
N PHE A 131 8.62 6.73 12.99
CA PHE A 131 8.28 7.57 11.85
C PHE A 131 6.89 8.19 12.03
N THR A 132 6.65 9.28 11.32
CA THR A 132 5.31 9.87 11.17
C THR A 132 4.83 9.64 9.75
N ALA A 133 3.60 9.16 9.58
CA ALA A 133 2.97 8.95 8.29
C ALA A 133 1.65 9.72 8.22
N ALA A 134 1.33 10.28 7.06
CA ALA A 134 0.02 10.86 6.80
C ALA A 134 -0.96 9.77 6.34
N PHE A 135 -2.20 9.79 6.86
CA PHE A 135 -3.27 8.95 6.33
C PHE A 135 -3.71 9.44 4.94
N ALA A 136 -4.11 8.49 4.10
CA ALA A 136 -4.80 8.79 2.85
C ALA A 136 -6.26 9.20 3.11
N ASP A 137 -6.85 9.94 2.18
CA ASP A 137 -8.26 10.35 2.23
C ASP A 137 -9.15 9.28 1.57
N ASN A 138 -9.48 8.22 2.32
CA ASN A 138 -10.42 7.19 1.87
C ASN A 138 -10.99 6.38 3.06
N SER A 139 -12.05 5.61 2.80
CA SER A 139 -12.74 4.86 3.85
C SER A 139 -11.91 3.75 4.51
N SER A 140 -10.85 3.29 3.84
CA SER A 140 -9.95 2.26 4.38
C SER A 140 -8.99 2.84 5.41
N ALA A 141 -8.46 4.03 5.13
CA ALA A 141 -7.63 4.78 6.06
C ALA A 141 -8.42 5.25 7.28
N GLU A 142 -9.67 5.72 7.10
CA GLU A 142 -10.56 6.06 8.21
C GLU A 142 -10.88 4.84 9.09
N ALA A 143 -11.15 3.68 8.48
CA ALA A 143 -11.38 2.45 9.25
C ALA A 143 -10.13 2.00 10.04
N LEU A 144 -8.92 2.20 9.50
CA LEU A 144 -7.69 1.96 10.25
C LEU A 144 -7.53 2.97 11.40
N LYS A 145 -7.86 4.25 11.16
CA LYS A 145 -7.81 5.31 12.19
C LYS A 145 -8.74 4.99 13.36
N GLU A 146 -9.96 4.51 13.08
CA GLU A 146 -10.90 4.02 14.09
C GLU A 146 -10.31 2.85 14.90
N LEU A 147 -9.68 1.87 14.23
CA LEU A 147 -9.01 0.76 14.91
C LEU A 147 -7.88 1.25 15.83
N LEU A 148 -7.09 2.23 15.39
CA LEU A 148 -6.00 2.80 16.18
C LEU A 148 -6.48 3.71 17.33
N ALA A 149 -7.71 4.22 17.26
CA ALA A 149 -8.35 4.94 18.36
C ALA A 149 -8.71 4.01 19.54
N GLU A 150 -8.88 2.70 19.30
CA GLU A 150 -9.05 1.71 20.36
C GLU A 150 -7.73 1.39 21.08
N GLY A 151 -6.61 1.53 20.38
CA GLY A 151 -5.26 1.42 20.94
C GLY A 151 -4.19 1.12 19.88
N PRO A 152 -2.90 1.14 20.26
CA PRO A 152 -1.81 0.82 19.35
C PRO A 152 -1.91 -0.59 18.77
N LEU A 153 -1.77 -0.71 17.46
CA LEU A 153 -1.78 -1.97 16.74
C LEU A 153 -0.34 -2.45 16.51
N THR A 154 0.02 -3.60 17.09
CA THR A 154 1.34 -4.21 16.90
C THR A 154 1.24 -5.41 15.98
N ILE A 155 2.00 -5.38 14.88
CA ILE A 155 1.98 -6.38 13.82
C ILE A 155 3.38 -6.98 13.67
N ASN A 156 3.45 -8.31 13.63
CA ASN A 156 4.64 -9.00 13.16
C ASN A 156 4.60 -9.02 11.63
N MET A 157 5.57 -8.35 11.00
CA MET A 157 5.64 -8.18 9.56
C MET A 157 6.82 -8.97 8.99
N SER A 158 6.56 -9.78 7.97
CA SER A 158 7.60 -10.53 7.26
C SER A 158 8.17 -9.70 6.11
N ASP A 159 9.45 -9.90 5.83
CA ASP A 159 10.05 -9.36 4.61
C ASP A 159 9.60 -10.17 3.39
N TYR A 160 9.18 -9.47 2.33
CA TYR A 160 8.78 -10.12 1.08
C TYR A 160 9.50 -9.50 -0.12
N ALA A 161 10.12 -10.38 -0.90
CA ALA A 161 10.84 -10.06 -2.14
C ALA A 161 11.90 -8.94 -2.00
N SER A 162 12.40 -8.67 -0.80
CA SER A 162 13.32 -7.57 -0.52
C SER A 162 12.78 -6.21 -1.00
N MET A 163 11.46 -6.01 -0.88
CA MET A 163 10.75 -4.81 -1.35
C MET A 163 9.80 -4.23 -0.28
N GLU A 164 9.20 -5.10 0.54
CA GLU A 164 8.11 -4.73 1.42
C GLU A 164 8.13 -5.50 2.75
N LYS A 165 7.53 -4.92 3.78
CA LYS A 165 7.15 -5.60 5.02
C LYS A 165 5.66 -5.81 5.01
N VAL A 166 5.18 -7.04 5.27
CA VAL A 166 3.75 -7.38 5.25
C VAL A 166 3.34 -8.15 6.50
N GLY A 167 2.19 -7.80 7.09
CA GLY A 167 1.65 -8.55 8.23
C GLY A 167 0.15 -8.40 8.43
N PRO A 168 -0.50 -9.37 9.09
CA PRO A 168 -1.94 -9.36 9.31
C PRO A 168 -2.35 -8.33 10.37
N ILE A 169 -3.46 -7.62 10.11
CA ILE A 169 -4.05 -6.61 11.02
C ILE A 169 -4.91 -7.30 12.10
N GLY A 170 -5.33 -8.54 11.86
CA GLY A 170 -6.20 -9.31 12.77
C GLY A 170 -7.70 -9.06 12.59
N THR A 171 -8.08 -8.16 11.69
CA THR A 171 -9.46 -7.86 11.29
C THR A 171 -9.56 -7.53 9.81
N ASN A 172 -10.77 -7.32 9.31
CA ASN A 172 -11.03 -6.87 7.95
C ASN A 172 -11.38 -5.38 7.93
N LEU A 173 -10.78 -4.66 6.99
CA LEU A 173 -11.08 -3.26 6.65
C LEU A 173 -11.68 -3.21 5.23
N PRO A 174 -12.49 -2.17 4.90
CA PRO A 174 -12.95 -1.98 3.52
C PRO A 174 -11.77 -1.82 2.57
N ARG A 175 -11.97 -2.16 1.28
CA ARG A 175 -10.97 -1.98 0.23
C ARG A 175 -11.39 -0.85 -0.70
N ASN A 176 -10.45 0.03 -1.02
CA ASN A 176 -10.56 1.06 -2.04
C ASN A 176 -9.44 0.85 -3.07
N ASP A 177 -9.45 -0.30 -3.74
CA ASP A 177 -8.36 -0.65 -4.65
C ASP A 177 -8.33 0.27 -5.87
N GLU A 178 -7.15 0.80 -6.15
CA GLU A 178 -6.83 1.63 -7.32
C GLU A 178 -5.48 1.21 -7.89
N GLN A 179 -5.30 1.41 -9.20
CA GLN A 179 -4.01 1.19 -9.84
C GLN A 179 -3.02 2.23 -9.34
N ILE A 180 -2.03 1.80 -8.57
CA ILE A 180 -1.02 2.68 -7.98
C ILE A 180 0.38 2.14 -8.21
N THR A 181 1.35 3.04 -8.19
CA THR A 181 2.76 2.71 -8.06
C THR A 181 3.22 3.13 -6.67
N THR A 182 3.81 2.20 -5.93
CA THR A 182 4.38 2.43 -4.61
C THR A 182 5.83 2.89 -4.71
N GLY A 183 6.31 3.51 -3.65
CA GLY A 183 7.73 3.74 -3.41
C GLY A 183 8.01 3.72 -1.91
N ALA A 184 9.22 4.14 -1.54
CA ALA A 184 9.63 4.19 -0.14
C ALA A 184 8.63 4.97 0.71
N GLY A 185 8.19 4.32 1.79
CA GLY A 185 7.26 4.85 2.78
C GLY A 185 5.79 4.67 2.44
N ASP A 186 5.41 4.18 1.26
CA ASP A 186 4.01 3.91 0.93
C ASP A 186 3.44 2.77 1.79
N ILE A 187 2.24 2.97 2.32
CA ILE A 187 1.53 2.01 3.16
C ILE A 187 0.23 1.66 2.46
N ILE A 188 -0.03 0.37 2.31
CA ILE A 188 -1.25 -0.13 1.66
C ILE A 188 -1.95 -1.16 2.53
N LEU A 189 -3.23 -1.35 2.24
CA LEU A 189 -4.04 -2.45 2.72
C LEU A 189 -4.07 -3.53 1.62
N TYR A 190 -3.53 -4.69 1.93
CA TYR A 190 -3.54 -5.84 1.05
C TYR A 190 -4.68 -6.78 1.42
N GLN A 191 -5.50 -7.10 0.42
CA GLN A 191 -6.67 -8.00 0.51
C GLN A 191 -7.68 -7.67 1.61
N GLY A 192 -7.62 -6.46 2.18
CA GLY A 192 -8.52 -6.01 3.23
C GLY A 192 -8.16 -6.48 4.63
N ASN A 193 -7.05 -7.18 4.85
CA ASN A 193 -6.72 -7.76 6.16
C ASN A 193 -5.23 -7.72 6.54
N SER A 194 -4.38 -7.18 5.69
CA SER A 194 -2.93 -7.08 5.92
C SER A 194 -2.44 -5.67 5.64
N LEU A 195 -1.56 -5.14 6.49
CA LEU A 195 -0.83 -3.91 6.19
C LEU A 195 0.49 -4.27 5.52
N VAL A 196 0.88 -3.42 4.56
CA VAL A 196 2.16 -3.52 3.86
C VAL A 196 2.84 -2.16 3.92
N ILE A 197 4.13 -2.14 4.27
CA ILE A 197 4.99 -0.97 4.17
C ILE A 197 6.02 -1.23 3.08
N TYR A 198 6.04 -0.37 2.06
CA TYR A 198 7.00 -0.43 0.97
C TYR A 198 8.27 0.36 1.29
N TYR A 199 9.42 -0.22 0.98
CA TYR A 199 10.70 0.48 0.91
C TYR A 199 11.31 0.45 -0.51
N ASP A 200 10.64 -0.20 -1.46
CA ASP A 200 10.93 -0.15 -2.90
C ASP A 200 9.60 -0.05 -3.69
N THR A 201 9.63 -0.24 -5.01
CA THR A 201 8.53 0.04 -5.92
C THR A 201 7.76 -1.20 -6.34
N ASN A 202 6.44 -1.07 -6.43
CA ASN A 202 5.54 -2.05 -7.03
C ASN A 202 4.40 -1.33 -7.75
N SER A 203 3.79 -1.96 -8.74
CA SER A 203 2.65 -1.39 -9.47
C SER A 203 1.54 -2.41 -9.65
N TRP A 204 0.42 -2.20 -8.95
CA TRP A 204 -0.77 -3.05 -9.02
C TRP A 204 -2.02 -2.30 -8.55
N ASN A 205 -3.14 -3.00 -8.48
CA ASN A 205 -4.34 -2.53 -7.81
C ASN A 205 -4.22 -2.76 -6.30
N PHE A 206 -4.08 -1.68 -5.54
CA PHE A 206 -3.95 -1.69 -4.08
C PHE A 206 -4.83 -0.61 -3.45
N THR A 207 -5.17 -0.81 -2.18
CA THR A 207 -5.83 0.21 -1.38
C THR A 207 -4.77 1.03 -0.63
N ARG A 208 -4.64 2.32 -0.93
CA ARG A 208 -3.69 3.19 -0.22
C ARG A 208 -4.19 3.51 1.19
N ILE A 209 -3.31 3.39 2.18
CA ILE A 209 -3.59 3.71 3.59
C ILE A 209 -2.91 4.99 4.03
N GLY A 210 -1.68 5.21 3.59
CA GLY A 210 -0.91 6.39 3.97
C GLY A 210 0.50 6.36 3.44
N LYS A 211 1.30 7.33 3.88
CA LYS A 211 2.72 7.42 3.49
C LYS A 211 3.56 7.98 4.62
N ILE A 212 4.70 7.34 4.89
CA ILE A 212 5.73 7.87 5.79
C ILE A 212 6.35 9.11 5.15
N ASN A 213 6.38 10.20 5.90
CA ASN A 213 6.86 11.49 5.42
C ASN A 213 8.38 11.55 5.41
N ASP A 214 8.95 12.22 4.41
CA ASP A 214 10.37 12.63 4.36
C ASP A 214 11.40 11.51 4.63
N VAL A 215 11.11 10.29 4.16
CA VAL A 215 11.98 9.12 4.39
C VAL A 215 12.60 8.59 3.10
N THR A 216 13.82 8.09 3.21
CA THR A 216 14.53 7.35 2.16
C THR A 216 14.41 5.84 2.36
N GLN A 217 14.64 5.07 1.30
CA GLN A 217 14.73 3.61 1.38
C GLN A 217 15.77 3.15 2.42
N ALA A 218 16.93 3.81 2.47
CA ALA A 218 18.02 3.45 3.37
C ALA A 218 17.62 3.61 4.85
N GLU A 219 16.93 4.69 5.21
CA GLU A 219 16.44 4.92 6.57
C GLU A 219 15.36 3.91 6.98
N LEU A 220 14.48 3.52 6.05
CA LEU A 220 13.51 2.44 6.30
C LEU A 220 14.20 1.10 6.53
N LEU A 221 15.19 0.76 5.70
CA LEU A 221 15.95 -0.47 5.84
C LEU A 221 16.78 -0.51 7.14
N GLU A 222 17.35 0.61 7.57
CA GLU A 222 18.02 0.71 8.86
C GLU A 222 17.06 0.44 10.02
N ALA A 223 15.87 1.05 9.99
CA ALA A 223 14.87 0.88 11.04
C ALA A 223 14.23 -0.52 11.05
N PHE A 224 13.91 -1.08 9.89
CA PHE A 224 13.21 -2.37 9.75
C PHE A 224 14.15 -3.58 9.70
N GLY A 225 15.39 -3.41 9.23
CA GLY A 225 16.38 -4.47 9.03
C GLY A 225 16.03 -5.44 7.90
N ASP A 226 16.92 -6.42 7.69
CA ASP A 226 16.91 -7.31 6.51
C ASP A 226 15.85 -8.43 6.55
N GLY A 227 15.13 -8.60 7.66
CA GLY A 227 14.20 -9.71 7.86
C GLY A 227 12.89 -9.28 8.51
N ASP A 228 12.27 -10.20 9.21
CA ASP A 228 11.03 -9.94 9.93
C ASP A 228 11.20 -8.83 10.98
N VAL A 229 10.15 -8.04 11.17
CA VAL A 229 10.13 -6.92 12.11
C VAL A 229 8.77 -6.82 12.80
N THR A 230 8.78 -6.49 14.09
CA THR A 230 7.57 -6.09 14.80
C THR A 230 7.40 -4.58 14.67
N VAL A 231 6.25 -4.15 14.15
CA VAL A 231 5.92 -2.74 13.93
C VAL A 231 4.66 -2.39 14.73
N THR A 232 4.72 -1.28 15.45
CA THR A 232 3.58 -0.72 16.16
C THR A 232 3.08 0.53 15.45
N PHE A 233 1.80 0.54 15.12
CA PHE A 233 1.06 1.69 14.59
C PHE A 233 0.24 2.31 15.72
N SER A 234 0.21 3.64 15.81
CA SER A 234 -0.66 4.37 16.72
C SER A 234 -1.08 5.70 16.11
N LEU A 235 -2.13 6.31 16.63
CA LEU A 235 -2.36 7.74 16.39
C LEU A 235 -1.19 8.56 16.94
N ASP A 236 -1.01 9.76 16.39
CA ASP A 236 -0.02 10.75 16.86
C ASP A 236 -0.29 11.23 18.30
#